data_AF-A0A958BJL9-F1
#
_entry.id   AF-A0A958BJL9-F1
#
_cell.length_a   1.000
_cell.length_b   1.000
_cell.length_c   1.000
_cell.angle_alpha   90.00
_cell.angle_beta   90.00
_cell.angle_gamma   90.00
#
_symmetry.space_group_name_H-M   'P 1'
#
loop_
_entity.id
_entity.type
_entity.pdbx_description
1 polymer ?
#
loop_
_entity_poly.entity_id
_entity_poly.type
_entity_poly.pdbx_seq_one_letter_code
_entity_poly.pdbx_strand_id
1 'polypeptide(L)'
;RCADCHSPDADQEHMVLQSYESMCATCHDADLMGEGRTEVGVAFLRLPGVDVMSLKRAGVDVGGWPADADEGFDAMPSVFLDALISADPEYPEFADDQELLSELDLSDLYDATDEEARAAGRYVRAARRLMKELAEHGQGALLLRLERIYDPAQVGWSLFGASDRVSEAALIAAWDEWFGGKAAMAMPEKWGSSGGWLIDSRDFALRYLPEGHADGFLRAWHDLAAGADDKRLLNFFVKGEERCTTCHSVDLKEGGGLQVNWRGEAQTAAREFTRFSHKPHLKVVDKGCAECHRYNEDAAYIPAFKRSFDPAQFASEFKPLEREDCASCHSAAKAGNECIKCHRYHVGEFEPVMPEQQ
;
A
#
# COMPACT_ATOMS: atom_id res chain seq x y z
N ARG A 1 -13.75 22.22 11.54
CA ARG A 1 -14.61 21.97 12.72
C ARG A 1 -14.73 20.45 12.89
N CYS A 2 -14.92 19.92 14.10
CA CYS A 2 -14.93 18.46 14.32
C CYS A 2 -15.98 17.72 13.46
N ALA A 3 -17.14 18.36 13.22
CA ALA A 3 -18.21 17.82 12.38
C ALA A 3 -17.88 17.77 10.88
N ASP A 4 -16.76 18.37 10.46
CA ASP A 4 -16.29 18.30 9.07
C ASP A 4 -15.59 16.95 8.80
N CYS A 5 -15.18 16.24 9.85
CA CYS A 5 -14.52 14.93 9.76
C CYS A 5 -15.24 13.82 10.53
N HIS A 6 -16.15 14.17 11.44
CA HIS A 6 -16.84 13.21 12.28
C HIS A 6 -18.36 13.37 12.18
N SER A 7 -19.06 12.23 12.24
CA SER A 7 -20.51 12.19 12.36
C SER A 7 -20.93 11.24 13.47
N PRO A 8 -22.09 11.46 14.12
CA PRO A 8 -22.68 10.43 14.96
C PRO A 8 -22.93 9.15 14.14
N ASP A 9 -22.78 8.00 14.78
CA ASP A 9 -23.25 6.73 14.22
C ASP A 9 -24.79 6.69 14.10
N ALA A 10 -25.33 5.60 13.56
CA ALA A 10 -26.76 5.46 13.29
C ALA A 10 -27.64 5.66 14.54
N ASP A 11 -27.17 5.21 15.70
CA ASP A 11 -27.89 5.33 16.97
C ASP A 11 -27.57 6.61 17.75
N GLN A 12 -26.59 7.39 17.25
CA GLN A 12 -25.99 8.58 17.83
C GLN A 12 -25.23 8.30 19.14
N GLU A 13 -24.85 7.06 19.42
CA GLU A 13 -24.13 6.71 20.65
C GLU A 13 -22.65 7.05 20.53
N HIS A 14 -22.05 6.79 19.37
CA HIS A 14 -20.64 7.03 19.11
C HIS A 14 -20.43 8.06 18.01
N MET A 15 -19.25 8.68 18.00
CA MET A 15 -18.79 9.48 16.87
C MET A 15 -17.89 8.59 16.02
N VAL A 16 -18.14 8.58 14.72
CA VAL A 16 -17.34 7.88 13.71
C VAL A 16 -16.69 8.88 12.78
N LEU A 17 -15.61 8.46 12.13
CA LEU A 17 -15.03 9.21 11.01
C LEU A 17 -15.98 9.17 9.82
N GLN A 18 -16.09 10.28 9.11
CA GLN A 18 -16.82 10.34 7.85
C GLN A 18 -16.07 9.61 6.73
N SER A 19 -16.69 9.50 5.57
CA SER A 19 -16.05 8.86 4.41
C SER A 19 -14.98 9.76 3.79
N TYR A 20 -14.06 9.16 3.05
CA TYR A 20 -13.04 9.88 2.28
C TYR A 20 -13.65 10.92 1.34
N GLU A 21 -14.76 10.56 0.68
CA GLU A 21 -15.47 11.43 -0.28
C GLU A 21 -15.99 12.70 0.40
N SER A 22 -16.35 12.61 1.67
CA SER A 22 -16.87 13.73 2.44
C SER A 22 -15.76 14.65 2.98
N MET A 23 -14.62 14.07 3.38
CA MET A 23 -13.57 14.79 4.12
C MET A 23 -12.40 15.23 3.26
N CYS A 24 -12.00 14.41 2.29
CA CYS A 24 -10.67 14.47 1.68
C CYS A 24 -10.71 14.66 0.16
N ALA A 25 -11.67 14.03 -0.52
CA ALA A 25 -11.71 13.95 -1.99
C ALA A 25 -11.59 15.31 -2.69
N THR A 26 -12.26 16.34 -2.17
CA THR A 26 -12.26 17.68 -2.78
C THR A 26 -10.85 18.26 -2.97
N CYS A 27 -9.91 17.92 -2.10
CA CYS A 27 -8.53 18.41 -2.18
C CYS A 27 -7.52 17.34 -2.58
N HIS A 28 -7.79 16.06 -2.30
CA HIS A 28 -6.82 14.97 -2.47
C HIS A 28 -7.13 13.99 -3.61
N ASP A 29 -8.27 14.10 -4.30
CA ASP A 29 -8.55 13.22 -5.45
C ASP A 29 -7.51 13.40 -6.55
N ALA A 30 -7.15 14.66 -6.85
CA ALA A 30 -6.13 14.99 -7.83
C ALA A 30 -4.77 14.39 -7.45
N ASP A 31 -4.40 14.42 -6.17
CA ASP A 31 -3.15 13.79 -5.67
C ASP A 31 -3.17 12.27 -5.86
N LEU A 32 -4.31 11.61 -5.60
CA LEU A 32 -4.48 10.17 -5.76
C LEU A 32 -4.50 9.74 -7.23
N MET A 33 -5.08 10.56 -8.11
CA MET A 33 -5.07 10.33 -9.55
C MET A 33 -3.75 10.73 -10.22
N GLY A 34 -2.80 11.29 -9.45
CA GLY A 34 -1.49 11.67 -9.94
C GLY A 34 -1.48 12.93 -10.81
N GLU A 35 -2.50 13.79 -10.70
CA GLU A 35 -2.53 15.08 -11.39
C GLU A 35 -1.35 15.94 -10.94
N GLY A 36 -0.61 16.49 -11.91
CA GLY A 36 0.54 17.36 -11.65
C GLY A 36 1.85 16.64 -11.30
N ARG A 37 1.88 15.29 -11.27
CA ARG A 37 3.12 14.53 -11.15
C ARG A 37 3.93 14.59 -12.45
N THR A 38 5.27 14.59 -12.33
CA THR A 38 6.19 14.55 -13.47
C THR A 38 6.14 13.21 -14.19
N GLU A 39 5.86 12.14 -13.44
CA GLU A 39 5.59 10.80 -13.95
C GLU A 39 4.12 10.42 -13.69
N VAL A 40 3.46 9.86 -14.68
CA VAL A 40 2.03 9.52 -14.60
C VAL A 40 1.89 8.05 -14.20
N GLY A 41 1.30 7.78 -13.04
CA GLY A 41 0.99 6.42 -12.59
C GLY A 41 2.17 5.59 -12.07
N VAL A 42 1.85 4.41 -11.56
CA VAL A 42 2.80 3.46 -10.96
C VAL A 42 3.50 2.65 -12.05
N ALA A 43 4.82 2.78 -12.16
CA ALA A 43 5.61 1.93 -13.05
C ALA A 43 5.60 0.47 -12.54
N PHE A 44 4.71 -0.35 -13.11
CA PHE A 44 4.56 -1.75 -12.74
C PHE A 44 5.66 -2.59 -13.39
N LEU A 45 5.87 -2.49 -14.69
CA LEU A 45 7.00 -3.14 -15.36
C LEU A 45 7.78 -2.08 -16.10
N ARG A 46 8.95 -1.71 -15.60
CA ARG A 46 9.89 -0.81 -16.28
C ARG A 46 11.19 -1.54 -16.53
N LEU A 47 11.61 -1.60 -17.79
CA LEU A 47 12.89 -2.17 -18.19
C LEU A 47 14.04 -1.22 -17.82
N PRO A 48 15.23 -1.73 -17.45
CA PRO A 48 16.39 -0.87 -17.31
C PRO A 48 16.94 -0.43 -18.67
N GLY A 49 17.70 0.67 -18.69
CA GLY A 49 18.68 0.88 -19.76
C GLY A 49 19.81 -0.14 -19.70
N VAL A 50 20.27 -0.61 -20.85
CA VAL A 50 21.29 -1.66 -20.92
C VAL A 50 22.26 -1.39 -22.07
N ASP A 51 23.56 -1.31 -21.78
CA ASP A 51 24.61 -1.29 -22.81
C ASP A 51 24.78 -2.69 -23.42
N VAL A 52 23.94 -2.99 -24.41
CA VAL A 52 23.91 -4.29 -25.10
C VAL A 52 25.20 -4.52 -25.90
N MET A 53 25.84 -3.44 -26.34
CA MET A 53 27.06 -3.50 -27.14
C MET A 53 28.26 -3.97 -26.31
N SER A 54 28.40 -3.52 -25.08
CA SER A 54 29.41 -4.02 -24.13
C SER A 54 29.18 -5.47 -23.75
N LEU A 55 27.93 -5.86 -23.46
CA LEU A 55 27.59 -7.27 -23.19
C LEU A 55 28.00 -8.17 -24.36
N LYS A 56 27.69 -7.74 -25.59
CA LYS A 56 28.09 -8.47 -26.80
C LYS A 56 29.60 -8.54 -26.98
N ARG A 57 30.34 -7.48 -26.67
CA ARG A 57 31.83 -7.47 -26.69
C ARG A 57 32.42 -8.45 -25.68
N ALA A 58 31.80 -8.57 -24.50
CA ALA A 58 32.16 -9.55 -23.48
C ALA A 58 31.71 -10.99 -23.82
N GLY A 59 31.09 -11.21 -24.99
CA GLY A 59 30.60 -12.53 -25.41
C GLY A 59 29.31 -12.97 -24.71
N VAL A 60 28.58 -12.04 -24.10
CA VAL A 60 27.32 -12.28 -23.41
C VAL A 60 26.15 -11.95 -24.34
N ASP A 61 25.45 -12.97 -24.82
CA ASP A 61 24.24 -12.80 -25.62
C ASP A 61 23.00 -12.70 -24.71
N VAL A 62 22.25 -11.61 -24.86
CA VAL A 62 20.99 -11.35 -24.13
C VAL A 62 19.75 -11.44 -25.02
N GLY A 63 19.92 -11.72 -26.31
CA GLY A 63 18.87 -11.68 -27.31
C GLY A 63 18.48 -10.25 -27.71
N GLY A 64 17.31 -10.11 -28.31
CA GLY A 64 16.78 -8.80 -28.71
C GLY A 64 16.38 -7.96 -27.50
N TRP A 65 16.89 -6.73 -27.43
CA TRP A 65 16.56 -5.70 -26.45
C TRP A 65 16.11 -4.42 -27.18
N PRO A 66 15.24 -3.57 -26.59
CA PRO A 66 14.80 -2.35 -27.25
C PRO A 66 15.98 -1.41 -27.53
N ALA A 67 16.12 -0.95 -28.78
CA ALA A 67 17.27 -0.16 -29.20
C ALA A 67 17.34 1.22 -28.54
N ASP A 68 16.21 1.82 -28.16
CA ASP A 68 16.19 3.10 -27.45
C ASP A 68 16.35 2.94 -25.93
N ALA A 69 16.48 1.70 -25.42
CA ALA A 69 16.82 1.36 -24.04
C ALA A 69 18.31 0.94 -23.90
N ASP A 70 19.18 1.59 -24.66
CA ASP A 70 20.62 1.27 -24.77
C ASP A 70 21.49 2.34 -24.04
N GLU A 71 22.79 2.41 -24.38
CA GLU A 71 23.77 3.33 -23.78
C GLU A 71 23.25 4.76 -23.58
N GLY A 72 23.33 5.26 -22.34
CA GLY A 72 22.87 6.60 -21.94
C GLY A 72 21.38 6.73 -21.62
N PHE A 73 20.63 5.62 -21.66
CA PHE A 73 19.24 5.55 -21.22
C PHE A 73 19.14 5.24 -19.72
N ASP A 74 19.20 6.25 -18.86
CA ASP A 74 19.18 6.10 -17.39
C ASP A 74 17.76 5.85 -16.83
N ALA A 75 17.17 4.71 -17.18
CA ALA A 75 15.96 4.22 -16.52
C ALA A 75 16.31 3.08 -15.58
N MET A 76 15.90 3.23 -14.32
CA MET A 76 15.97 2.18 -13.32
C MET A 76 14.82 1.20 -13.47
N PRO A 77 15.03 -0.11 -13.27
CA PRO A 77 13.96 -1.07 -13.33
C PRO A 77 12.93 -0.82 -12.23
N SER A 78 11.67 -1.14 -12.51
CA SER A 78 10.62 -1.01 -11.50
C SER A 78 10.82 -1.99 -10.34
N VAL A 79 10.39 -1.61 -9.13
CA VAL A 79 10.45 -2.49 -7.96
C VAL A 79 9.68 -3.81 -8.16
N PHE A 80 8.63 -3.83 -8.96
CA PHE A 80 7.89 -5.06 -9.23
C PHE A 80 8.63 -5.95 -10.23
N LEU A 81 9.30 -5.37 -11.23
CA LEU A 81 10.12 -6.12 -12.18
C LEU A 81 11.17 -6.98 -11.45
N ASP A 82 12.07 -6.40 -10.63
CA ASP A 82 13.05 -7.27 -9.99
C ASP A 82 12.47 -8.18 -8.90
N ALA A 83 11.33 -7.83 -8.29
CA ALA A 83 10.64 -8.77 -7.40
C ALA A 83 10.22 -10.02 -8.19
N LEU A 84 9.65 -9.85 -9.37
CA LEU A 84 9.22 -10.95 -10.23
C LEU A 84 10.40 -11.73 -10.86
N ILE A 85 11.51 -11.05 -11.17
CA ILE A 85 12.75 -11.68 -11.65
C ILE A 85 13.39 -12.53 -10.55
N SER A 86 13.30 -12.13 -9.27
CA SER A 86 13.88 -12.88 -8.15
C SER A 86 13.36 -14.33 -8.04
N ALA A 87 12.19 -14.61 -8.61
CA ALA A 87 11.59 -15.93 -8.67
C ALA A 87 11.88 -16.69 -9.98
N ASP A 88 12.79 -16.22 -10.83
CA ASP A 88 13.14 -16.88 -12.08
C ASP A 88 13.86 -18.21 -11.84
N PRO A 89 13.27 -19.36 -12.22
CA PRO A 89 13.93 -20.65 -12.08
C PRO A 89 15.23 -20.76 -12.90
N GLU A 90 15.39 -19.95 -13.94
CA GLU A 90 16.61 -19.89 -14.75
C GLU A 90 17.62 -18.86 -14.24
N TYR A 91 17.38 -18.25 -13.07
CA TYR A 91 18.28 -17.29 -12.45
C TYR A 91 18.44 -17.50 -10.93
N PRO A 92 18.96 -18.66 -10.49
CA PRO A 92 19.13 -18.94 -9.06
C PRO A 92 20.16 -18.02 -8.37
N GLU A 93 21.08 -17.40 -9.11
CA GLU A 93 22.11 -16.50 -8.59
C GLU A 93 21.60 -15.06 -8.35
N PHE A 94 20.31 -14.77 -8.55
CA PHE A 94 19.76 -13.41 -8.47
C PHE A 94 20.11 -12.69 -7.16
N ALA A 95 20.07 -13.39 -6.03
CA ALA A 95 20.36 -12.79 -4.73
C ALA A 95 21.84 -12.37 -4.59
N ASP A 96 22.76 -13.17 -5.12
CA ASP A 96 24.19 -12.87 -5.10
C ASP A 96 24.51 -11.76 -6.11
N ASP A 97 23.91 -11.82 -7.28
CA ASP A 97 24.08 -10.81 -8.33
C ASP A 97 23.47 -9.46 -7.93
N GLN A 98 22.45 -9.40 -7.09
CA GLN A 98 21.83 -8.13 -6.68
C GLN A 98 22.81 -7.19 -5.99
N GLU A 99 23.74 -7.70 -5.19
CA GLU A 99 24.77 -6.87 -4.55
C GLU A 99 25.68 -6.26 -5.61
N LEU A 100 26.16 -7.09 -6.55
CA LEU A 100 27.01 -6.66 -7.66
C LEU A 100 26.30 -5.66 -8.58
N LEU A 101 25.06 -5.93 -8.95
CA LEU A 101 24.26 -5.11 -9.85
C LEU A 101 23.84 -3.79 -9.22
N SER A 102 23.76 -3.70 -7.88
CA SER A 102 23.37 -2.45 -7.19
C SER A 102 24.41 -1.34 -7.30
N GLU A 103 25.66 -1.68 -7.60
CA GLU A 103 26.76 -0.73 -7.79
C GLU A 103 27.05 -0.44 -9.27
N LEU A 104 26.39 -1.16 -10.18
CA LEU A 104 26.66 -1.14 -11.61
C LEU A 104 25.62 -0.31 -12.37
N ASP A 105 26.08 0.61 -13.22
CA ASP A 105 25.22 1.26 -14.20
C ASP A 105 25.03 0.32 -15.40
N LEU A 106 23.83 -0.26 -15.52
CA LEU A 106 23.53 -1.17 -16.63
C LEU A 106 23.57 -0.46 -17.99
N SER A 107 23.40 0.87 -18.03
CA SER A 107 23.45 1.66 -19.26
C SER A 107 24.87 2.03 -19.70
N ASP A 108 25.89 1.77 -18.88
CA ASP A 108 27.30 1.93 -19.23
C ASP A 108 28.12 0.75 -18.69
N LEU A 109 28.29 -0.27 -19.53
CA LEU A 109 29.01 -1.50 -19.18
C LEU A 109 30.39 -1.54 -19.84
N TYR A 110 30.93 -0.40 -20.29
CA TYR A 110 32.18 -0.35 -21.03
C TYR A 110 33.37 -0.89 -20.23
N ASP A 111 33.43 -0.54 -18.94
CA ASP A 111 34.50 -0.93 -18.01
C ASP A 111 34.11 -2.13 -17.10
N ALA A 112 32.95 -2.75 -17.34
CA ALA A 112 32.48 -3.88 -16.56
C ALA A 112 33.43 -5.09 -16.66
N THR A 113 33.69 -5.73 -15.53
CA THR A 113 34.41 -7.01 -15.46
C THR A 113 33.62 -8.14 -16.12
N ASP A 114 34.31 -9.23 -16.44
CA ASP A 114 33.65 -10.44 -16.99
C ASP A 114 32.56 -10.99 -16.05
N GLU A 115 32.68 -10.79 -14.75
CA GLU A 115 31.70 -11.22 -13.75
C GLU A 115 30.47 -10.31 -13.77
N GLU A 116 30.67 -9.00 -13.74
CA GLU A 116 29.61 -7.97 -13.86
C GLU A 116 28.84 -8.11 -15.17
N ALA A 117 29.54 -8.27 -16.30
CA ALA A 117 28.90 -8.45 -17.60
C ALA A 117 28.04 -9.73 -17.64
N ARG A 118 28.47 -10.81 -16.97
CA ARG A 118 27.68 -12.05 -16.89
C ARG A 118 26.46 -11.91 -15.99
N ALA A 119 26.60 -11.23 -14.85
CA ALA A 119 25.49 -10.92 -13.95
C ALA A 119 24.45 -10.04 -14.64
N ALA A 120 24.88 -8.93 -15.27
CA ALA A 120 24.03 -8.06 -16.07
C ALA A 120 23.32 -8.86 -17.18
N GLY A 121 24.05 -9.73 -17.88
CA GLY A 121 23.45 -10.59 -18.89
C GLY A 121 22.40 -11.56 -18.35
N ARG A 122 22.58 -12.14 -17.15
CA ARG A 122 21.57 -12.99 -16.51
C ARG A 122 20.32 -12.19 -16.17
N TYR A 123 20.49 -11.02 -15.56
CA TYR A 123 19.40 -10.10 -15.25
C TYR A 123 18.60 -9.71 -16.49
N VAL A 124 19.26 -9.26 -17.56
CA VAL A 124 18.60 -8.82 -18.80
C VAL A 124 17.84 -9.97 -19.48
N ARG A 125 18.42 -11.17 -19.51
CA ARG A 125 17.72 -12.36 -20.02
C ARG A 125 16.51 -12.72 -19.18
N ALA A 126 16.60 -12.60 -17.86
CA ALA A 126 15.50 -12.87 -16.94
C ALA A 126 14.36 -11.84 -17.10
N ALA A 127 14.68 -10.55 -17.20
CA ALA A 127 13.73 -9.49 -17.50
C ALA A 127 12.99 -9.77 -18.82
N ARG A 128 13.73 -10.10 -19.88
CA ARG A 128 13.15 -10.44 -21.18
C ARG A 128 12.26 -11.69 -21.13
N ARG A 129 12.70 -12.76 -20.44
CA ARG A 129 11.89 -13.98 -20.26
C ARG A 129 10.59 -13.66 -19.52
N LEU A 130 10.67 -12.91 -18.42
CA LEU A 130 9.50 -12.50 -17.66
C LEU A 130 8.50 -11.74 -18.54
N MET A 131 8.95 -10.73 -19.29
CA MET A 131 8.07 -9.98 -20.20
C MET A 131 7.41 -10.89 -21.23
N LYS A 132 8.15 -11.87 -21.78
CA LYS A 132 7.61 -12.85 -22.72
C LYS A 132 6.56 -13.75 -22.07
N GLU A 133 6.85 -14.31 -20.90
CA GLU A 133 5.93 -15.16 -20.14
C GLU A 133 4.63 -14.43 -19.81
N LEU A 134 4.75 -13.17 -19.36
CA LEU A 134 3.59 -12.33 -19.05
C LEU A 134 2.77 -12.00 -20.31
N ALA A 135 3.39 -11.76 -21.46
CA ALA A 135 2.67 -11.54 -22.71
C ALA A 135 2.00 -12.81 -23.25
N GLU A 136 2.61 -14.00 -23.07
CA GLU A 136 2.08 -15.27 -23.58
C GLU A 136 1.02 -15.91 -22.67
N HIS A 137 1.08 -15.64 -21.37
CA HIS A 137 0.28 -16.34 -20.35
C HIS A 137 -0.41 -15.42 -19.34
N GLY A 138 -0.25 -14.10 -19.49
CA GLY A 138 -0.96 -13.09 -18.73
C GLY A 138 -0.88 -13.27 -17.21
N GLN A 139 -2.04 -13.20 -16.58
CA GLN A 139 -2.22 -13.28 -15.12
C GLN A 139 -1.76 -14.64 -14.55
N GLY A 140 -1.85 -15.72 -15.34
CA GLY A 140 -1.41 -17.04 -14.91
C GLY A 140 0.10 -17.11 -14.69
N ALA A 141 0.89 -16.53 -15.60
CA ALA A 141 2.34 -16.42 -15.39
C ALA A 141 2.68 -15.53 -14.20
N LEU A 142 1.98 -14.40 -14.04
CA LEU A 142 2.18 -13.52 -12.89
C LEU A 142 1.88 -14.23 -11.57
N LEU A 143 0.76 -14.93 -11.46
CA LEU A 143 0.41 -15.69 -10.26
C LEU A 143 1.47 -16.74 -9.93
N LEU A 144 1.96 -17.50 -10.93
CA LEU A 144 3.02 -18.49 -10.74
C LEU A 144 4.34 -17.88 -10.26
N ARG A 145 4.67 -16.65 -10.69
CA ARG A 145 5.83 -15.91 -10.19
C ARG A 145 5.60 -15.51 -8.73
N LEU A 146 4.44 -14.96 -8.41
CA LEU A 146 4.12 -14.53 -7.04
C LEU A 146 4.08 -15.71 -6.04
N GLU A 147 3.55 -16.87 -6.43
CA GLU A 147 3.52 -18.08 -5.59
C GLU A 147 4.91 -18.68 -5.32
N ARG A 148 5.92 -18.31 -6.11
CA ARG A 148 7.32 -18.67 -5.84
C ARG A 148 8.01 -17.71 -4.88
N ILE A 149 7.53 -16.47 -4.81
CA ILE A 149 8.08 -15.43 -3.92
C ILE A 149 7.40 -15.51 -2.54
N TYR A 150 6.09 -15.73 -2.51
CA TYR A 150 5.28 -15.62 -1.30
C TYR A 150 4.52 -16.91 -1.00
N ASP A 151 4.46 -17.28 0.29
CA ASP A 151 3.67 -18.41 0.76
C ASP A 151 2.17 -18.10 0.71
N PRO A 152 1.35 -18.82 -0.08
CA PRO A 152 -0.10 -18.61 -0.15
C PRO A 152 -0.81 -18.70 1.21
N ALA A 153 -0.27 -19.47 2.16
CA ALA A 153 -0.83 -19.55 3.51
C ALA A 153 -0.66 -18.24 4.30
N GLN A 154 0.39 -17.47 4.01
CA GLN A 154 0.69 -16.19 4.66
C GLN A 154 -0.15 -15.04 4.08
N VAL A 155 -0.28 -14.99 2.75
CA VAL A 155 -0.82 -13.83 2.04
C VAL A 155 -2.25 -14.02 1.51
N GLY A 156 -2.75 -15.26 1.47
CA GLY A 156 -4.15 -15.57 1.17
C GLY A 156 -4.63 -15.02 -0.18
N TRP A 157 -5.77 -14.33 -0.17
CA TRP A 157 -6.41 -13.84 -1.40
C TRP A 157 -5.63 -12.70 -2.09
N SER A 158 -4.71 -12.03 -1.39
CA SER A 158 -3.96 -10.88 -1.93
C SER A 158 -3.10 -11.27 -3.14
N LEU A 159 -2.63 -12.52 -3.22
CA LEU A 159 -1.94 -13.07 -4.41
C LEU A 159 -2.81 -13.01 -5.66
N PHE A 160 -4.06 -13.45 -5.55
CA PHE A 160 -5.01 -13.40 -6.65
C PHE A 160 -5.39 -11.95 -6.95
N GLY A 161 -5.60 -11.13 -5.92
CA GLY A 161 -5.92 -9.71 -6.11
C GLY A 161 -4.83 -8.94 -6.86
N ALA A 162 -3.55 -9.24 -6.57
CA ALA A 162 -2.39 -8.62 -7.19
C ALA A 162 -2.21 -9.02 -8.67
N SER A 163 -2.67 -10.20 -9.07
CA SER A 163 -2.56 -10.70 -10.45
C SER A 163 -3.81 -10.45 -11.32
N ASP A 164 -5.01 -10.55 -10.74
CA ASP A 164 -6.31 -10.49 -11.45
C ASP A 164 -6.61 -9.13 -12.11
N ARG A 165 -5.90 -8.08 -11.72
CA ARG A 165 -6.09 -6.71 -12.24
C ARG A 165 -5.06 -6.28 -13.27
N VAL A 166 -4.14 -7.16 -13.65
CA VAL A 166 -3.16 -6.89 -14.70
C VAL A 166 -3.77 -7.18 -16.07
N SER A 167 -3.73 -6.18 -16.95
CA SER A 167 -4.29 -6.27 -18.31
C SER A 167 -3.41 -7.11 -19.23
N GLU A 168 -3.89 -8.28 -19.64
CA GLU A 168 -3.22 -9.15 -20.61
C GLU A 168 -3.00 -8.42 -21.95
N ALA A 169 -3.97 -7.63 -22.40
CA ALA A 169 -3.84 -6.82 -23.60
C ALA A 169 -2.71 -5.78 -23.48
N ALA A 170 -2.53 -5.19 -22.30
CA ALA A 170 -1.43 -4.25 -22.06
C ALA A 170 -0.07 -4.96 -22.03
N LEU A 171 0.01 -6.17 -21.46
CA LEU A 171 1.22 -7.00 -21.45
C LEU A 171 1.64 -7.39 -22.88
N ILE A 172 0.69 -7.85 -23.70
CA ILE A 172 0.92 -8.19 -25.11
C ILE A 172 1.38 -6.96 -25.89
N ALA A 173 0.69 -5.82 -25.73
CA ALA A 173 1.04 -4.59 -26.42
C ALA A 173 2.43 -4.08 -26.03
N ALA A 174 2.79 -4.12 -24.74
CA ALA A 174 4.13 -3.76 -24.27
C ALA A 174 5.20 -4.68 -24.87
N TRP A 175 4.97 -6.00 -24.88
CA TRP A 175 5.89 -6.95 -25.50
C TRP A 175 6.09 -6.70 -27.00
N ASP A 176 5.00 -6.54 -27.75
CA ASP A 176 5.05 -6.29 -29.20
C ASP A 176 5.74 -4.97 -29.53
N GLU A 177 5.53 -3.93 -28.72
CA GLU A 177 6.15 -2.63 -28.90
C GLU A 177 7.65 -2.66 -28.61
N TRP A 178 8.05 -3.24 -27.47
CA TRP A 178 9.44 -3.20 -27.01
C TRP A 178 10.32 -4.25 -27.70
N PHE A 179 9.78 -5.44 -27.97
CA PHE A 179 10.54 -6.59 -28.48
C PHE A 179 10.13 -7.05 -29.89
N GLY A 180 9.03 -6.53 -30.46
CA GLY A 180 8.49 -6.94 -31.76
C GLY A 180 9.18 -6.35 -33.00
N GLY A 181 10.22 -5.52 -32.83
CA GLY A 181 11.07 -5.04 -33.92
C GLY A 181 10.42 -4.02 -34.87
N LYS A 182 9.23 -3.50 -34.53
CA LYS A 182 8.66 -2.31 -35.18
C LYS A 182 9.26 -1.10 -34.48
N ALA A 183 10.03 -0.28 -35.19
CA ALA A 183 10.51 1.00 -34.66
C ALA A 183 9.33 1.73 -33.99
N ALA A 184 9.52 2.20 -32.75
CA ALA A 184 8.51 2.90 -31.97
C ALA A 184 7.81 3.92 -32.89
N MET A 185 6.60 3.55 -33.33
CA MET A 185 5.91 4.34 -34.33
C MET A 185 5.51 5.63 -33.63
N ALA A 186 6.06 6.75 -34.14
CA ALA A 186 5.85 8.14 -33.72
C ALA A 186 4.87 8.34 -32.56
N MET A 187 5.39 8.93 -31.48
CA MET A 187 4.67 9.46 -30.31
C MET A 187 3.16 9.55 -30.54
N PRO A 188 2.35 8.62 -30.02
CA PRO A 188 0.92 8.79 -30.13
C PRO A 188 0.54 10.02 -29.30
N GLU A 189 -0.06 11.01 -29.96
CA GLU A 189 -0.63 12.23 -29.35
C GLU A 189 -1.69 11.90 -28.26
N LYS A 190 -2.12 10.62 -28.23
CA LYS A 190 -2.99 10.02 -27.22
C LYS A 190 -2.42 8.71 -26.72
N TRP A 191 -2.21 8.68 -25.42
CA TRP A 191 -1.90 7.49 -24.63
C TRP A 191 -2.81 6.30 -25.00
N GLY A 192 -2.21 5.15 -25.27
CA GLY A 192 -2.94 3.89 -25.38
C GLY A 192 -3.38 3.46 -23.99
N SER A 193 -4.57 3.88 -23.56
CA SER A 193 -5.16 3.46 -22.29
C SER A 193 -5.99 2.20 -22.49
N SER A 194 -5.56 1.07 -21.95
CA SER A 194 -6.38 -0.15 -21.90
C SER A 194 -6.80 -0.43 -20.45
N GLY A 195 -7.92 0.18 -20.03
CA GLY A 195 -8.53 -0.10 -18.71
C GLY A 195 -7.59 0.16 -17.54
N GLY A 196 -7.05 1.38 -17.42
CA GLY A 196 -6.15 1.77 -16.33
C GLY A 196 -4.67 1.46 -16.56
N TRP A 197 -4.28 0.98 -17.75
CA TRP A 197 -2.89 0.69 -18.09
C TRP A 197 -2.37 1.60 -19.19
N LEU A 198 -1.15 2.11 -19.01
CA LEU A 198 -0.44 3.00 -19.92
C LEU A 198 0.91 2.38 -20.31
N ILE A 199 1.20 2.31 -21.61
CA ILE A 199 2.54 2.00 -22.10
C ILE A 199 3.27 3.32 -22.32
N ASP A 200 4.35 3.52 -21.59
CA ASP A 200 5.21 4.69 -21.68
C ASP A 200 6.52 4.31 -22.38
N SER A 201 6.58 4.58 -23.69
CA SER A 201 7.75 4.28 -24.52
C SER A 201 8.94 5.20 -24.24
N ARG A 202 8.75 6.29 -23.47
CA ARG A 202 9.86 7.19 -23.08
C ARG A 202 10.81 6.48 -22.12
N ASP A 203 10.28 5.57 -21.32
CA ASP A 203 11.03 4.82 -20.33
C ASP A 203 10.77 3.34 -20.27
N PHE A 204 10.19 2.78 -21.34
CA PHE A 204 9.89 1.35 -21.43
C PHE A 204 9.14 0.84 -20.20
N ALA A 205 8.17 1.63 -19.75
CA ALA A 205 7.37 1.35 -18.57
C ALA A 205 5.93 1.02 -18.95
N LEU A 206 5.44 -0.12 -18.47
CA LEU A 206 4.02 -0.42 -18.37
C LEU A 206 3.56 0.11 -17.00
N ARG A 207 2.73 1.14 -17.04
CA ARG A 207 2.29 1.90 -15.88
C ARG A 207 0.83 1.60 -15.57
N TYR A 208 0.53 1.47 -14.28
CA TYR A 208 -0.84 1.44 -13.78
C TYR A 208 -1.30 2.83 -13.39
N LEU A 209 -2.50 3.21 -13.84
CA LEU A 209 -3.18 4.46 -13.55
C LEU A 209 -4.26 4.18 -12.50
N PRO A 210 -4.11 4.67 -11.26
CA PRO A 210 -5.10 4.46 -10.21
C PRO A 210 -6.47 5.03 -10.58
N GLU A 211 -7.54 4.32 -10.24
CA GLU A 211 -8.92 4.73 -10.56
C GLU A 211 -9.55 5.65 -9.49
N GLY A 212 -8.89 5.79 -8.33
CA GLY A 212 -9.31 6.65 -7.23
C GLY A 212 -9.08 6.05 -5.84
N HIS A 213 -9.74 6.60 -4.83
CA HIS A 213 -9.67 6.03 -3.48
C HIS A 213 -10.24 4.60 -3.44
N ALA A 214 -9.61 3.75 -2.62
CA ALA A 214 -9.89 2.33 -2.51
C ALA A 214 -9.66 1.49 -3.79
N ASP A 215 -8.76 1.97 -4.67
CA ASP A 215 -8.28 1.25 -5.86
C ASP A 215 -7.94 -0.21 -5.57
N GLY A 216 -8.51 -1.14 -6.36
CA GLY A 216 -8.41 -2.57 -6.10
C GLY A 216 -7.01 -3.14 -6.38
N PHE A 217 -6.30 -2.61 -7.39
CA PHE A 217 -4.95 -3.07 -7.73
C PHE A 217 -3.98 -2.63 -6.65
N LEU A 218 -3.97 -1.34 -6.31
CA LEU A 218 -3.07 -0.81 -5.29
C LEU A 218 -3.33 -1.46 -3.93
N ARG A 219 -4.59 -1.62 -3.52
CA ARG A 219 -4.92 -2.28 -2.24
C ARG A 219 -4.41 -3.71 -2.19
N ALA A 220 -4.61 -4.50 -3.26
CA ALA A 220 -4.16 -5.88 -3.28
C ALA A 220 -2.63 -5.98 -3.19
N TRP A 221 -1.88 -5.11 -3.88
CA TRP A 221 -0.42 -5.10 -3.79
C TRP A 221 0.12 -4.59 -2.43
N HIS A 222 -0.57 -3.63 -1.79
CA HIS A 222 -0.23 -3.22 -0.42
C HIS A 222 -0.50 -4.35 0.59
N ASP A 223 -1.65 -5.03 0.47
CA ASP A 223 -1.99 -6.17 1.31
C ASP A 223 -1.01 -7.34 1.12
N LEU A 224 -0.61 -7.60 -0.13
CA LEU A 224 0.40 -8.61 -0.44
C LEU A 224 1.75 -8.26 0.19
N ALA A 225 2.22 -7.02 0.00
CA ALA A 225 3.49 -6.56 0.54
C ALA A 225 3.52 -6.59 2.08
N ALA A 226 2.44 -6.15 2.73
CA ALA A 226 2.33 -6.22 4.19
C ALA A 226 2.23 -7.67 4.68
N GLY A 227 1.33 -8.46 4.09
CA GLY A 227 1.13 -9.87 4.47
C GLY A 227 2.42 -10.67 4.36
N ALA A 228 3.19 -10.48 3.29
CA ALA A 228 4.47 -11.13 3.04
C ALA A 228 5.63 -10.60 3.89
N ASP A 229 5.45 -9.46 4.57
CA ASP A 229 6.53 -8.65 5.13
C ASP A 229 7.63 -8.29 4.10
N ASP A 230 7.22 -8.04 2.86
CA ASP A 230 8.12 -7.66 1.77
C ASP A 230 8.60 -6.22 1.96
N LYS A 231 9.76 -6.07 2.61
CA LYS A 231 10.36 -4.76 2.89
C LYS A 231 10.65 -3.95 1.64
N ARG A 232 10.93 -4.60 0.50
CA ARG A 232 11.22 -3.92 -0.77
C ARG A 232 9.94 -3.25 -1.29
N LEU A 233 8.84 -3.98 -1.41
CA LEU A 233 7.55 -3.41 -1.85
C LEU A 233 6.96 -2.47 -0.80
N LEU A 234 7.07 -2.78 0.50
CA LEU A 234 6.62 -1.88 1.56
C LEU A 234 7.37 -0.56 1.53
N ASN A 235 8.70 -0.56 1.34
CA ASN A 235 9.44 0.68 1.20
C ASN A 235 9.00 1.48 -0.02
N PHE A 236 8.69 0.82 -1.14
CA PHE A 236 8.12 1.49 -2.31
C PHE A 236 6.77 2.16 -1.99
N PHE A 237 5.86 1.46 -1.31
CA PHE A 237 4.55 2.00 -0.95
C PHE A 237 4.56 3.01 0.21
N VAL A 238 5.56 2.96 1.09
CA VAL A 238 5.68 3.85 2.25
C VAL A 238 6.48 5.11 1.90
N LYS A 239 7.49 5.01 1.02
CA LYS A 239 8.36 6.13 0.65
C LYS A 239 8.05 6.70 -0.74
N GLY A 240 7.31 5.98 -1.57
CA GLY A 240 6.94 6.40 -2.92
C GLY A 240 5.92 7.54 -2.94
N GLU A 241 5.58 7.96 -4.15
CA GLU A 241 4.59 9.03 -4.41
C GLU A 241 3.14 8.58 -4.09
N GLU A 242 2.92 7.28 -3.94
CA GLU A 242 1.64 6.68 -3.55
C GLU A 242 1.41 6.82 -2.03
N ARG A 243 0.42 7.62 -1.63
CA ARG A 243 0.28 8.10 -0.24
C ARG A 243 -0.69 7.28 0.62
N CYS A 244 -1.06 6.06 0.23
CA CYS A 244 -2.04 5.24 0.96
C CYS A 244 -1.68 5.12 2.45
N THR A 245 -0.39 4.92 2.75
CA THR A 245 0.15 4.76 4.11
C THR A 245 0.22 6.06 4.93
N THR A 246 -0.15 7.20 4.34
CA THR A 246 -0.37 8.45 5.08
C THR A 246 -1.66 8.40 5.90
N CYS A 247 -2.66 7.63 5.43
CA CYS A 247 -3.96 7.49 6.07
C CYS A 247 -4.21 6.07 6.60
N HIS A 248 -3.64 5.05 5.97
CA HIS A 248 -3.80 3.65 6.35
C HIS A 248 -2.54 3.12 7.02
N SER A 249 -2.59 2.87 8.32
CA SER A 249 -1.45 2.32 9.04
C SER A 249 -1.12 0.90 8.56
N VAL A 250 0.16 0.55 8.64
CA VAL A 250 0.65 -0.81 8.50
C VAL A 250 1.05 -1.27 9.88
N ASP A 251 0.46 -2.35 10.37
CA ASP A 251 0.58 -2.79 11.77
C ASP A 251 0.84 -4.29 11.87
N LEU A 252 1.49 -4.71 12.95
CA LEU A 252 1.69 -6.12 13.29
C LEU A 252 0.35 -6.80 13.61
N LYS A 253 0.11 -7.94 12.98
CA LYS A 253 -1.07 -8.77 13.22
C LYS A 253 -0.90 -9.63 14.47
N GLU A 254 -2.00 -9.92 15.17
CA GLU A 254 -2.03 -10.98 16.18
C GLU A 254 -1.62 -12.33 15.56
N GLY A 255 -0.51 -12.91 16.05
CA GLY A 255 0.08 -14.13 15.50
C GLY A 255 1.26 -13.91 14.55
N GLY A 256 1.68 -12.67 14.30
CA GLY A 256 2.82 -12.32 13.45
C GLY A 256 2.42 -11.92 12.02
N GLY A 257 3.36 -11.29 11.30
CA GLY A 257 3.13 -10.67 9.99
C GLY A 257 2.58 -9.24 10.09
N LEU A 258 2.59 -8.49 8.98
CA LEU A 258 2.02 -7.14 8.90
C LEU A 258 0.67 -7.15 8.18
N GLN A 259 -0.17 -6.16 8.47
CA GLN A 259 -1.44 -5.90 7.77
C GLN A 259 -1.63 -4.41 7.54
N VAL A 260 -2.37 -4.05 6.49
CA VAL A 260 -2.80 -2.67 6.25
C VAL A 260 -4.20 -2.45 6.82
N ASN A 261 -4.38 -1.40 7.61
CA ASN A 261 -5.68 -1.06 8.19
C ASN A 261 -6.48 -0.14 7.26
N TRP A 262 -7.23 -0.76 6.34
CA TRP A 262 -8.12 -0.05 5.41
C TRP A 262 -9.34 0.59 6.08
N ARG A 263 -9.63 0.19 7.33
CA ARG A 263 -10.72 0.73 8.12
C ARG A 263 -10.15 1.20 9.45
N GLY A 264 -10.59 2.37 9.90
CA GLY A 264 -10.36 2.79 11.27
C GLY A 264 -10.99 1.78 12.22
N GLU A 265 -10.32 1.52 13.33
CA GLU A 265 -10.86 0.66 14.38
C GLU A 265 -12.13 1.33 14.95
N ALA A 266 -13.29 0.71 14.71
CA ALA A 266 -14.46 1.02 15.49
C ALA A 266 -14.10 0.67 16.93
N GLN A 267 -14.40 1.55 17.90
CA GLN A 267 -14.28 1.19 19.31
C GLN A 267 -15.09 -0.09 19.52
N THR A 268 -14.41 -1.23 19.48
CA THR A 268 -15.01 -2.50 19.83
C THR A 268 -15.37 -2.35 21.29
N ALA A 269 -16.53 -2.89 21.66
CA ALA A 269 -17.09 -2.82 22.99
C ALA A 269 -16.20 -3.57 24.00
N ALA A 270 -14.98 -3.07 24.24
CA ALA A 270 -14.26 -3.30 25.46
C ALA A 270 -15.27 -3.06 26.56
N ARG A 271 -15.40 -4.07 27.44
CA ARG A 271 -16.44 -4.16 28.46
C ARG A 271 -16.17 -3.09 29.52
N GLU A 272 -16.44 -1.84 29.18
CA GLU A 272 -16.11 -0.71 30.01
C GLU A 272 -17.12 -0.64 31.14
N PHE A 273 -16.59 -0.65 32.36
CA PHE A 273 -17.33 -0.41 33.59
C PHE A 273 -18.05 0.95 33.54
N THR A 274 -17.57 1.87 32.71
CA THR A 274 -18.18 3.17 32.44
C THR A 274 -18.82 3.14 31.05
N ARG A 275 -20.03 3.69 30.91
CA ARG A 275 -20.68 3.91 29.61
C ARG A 275 -20.79 5.40 29.33
N PHE A 276 -20.64 5.75 28.06
CA PHE A 276 -20.92 7.08 27.54
C PHE A 276 -21.71 6.96 26.24
N SER A 277 -22.56 7.95 25.96
CA SER A 277 -23.34 8.03 24.71
C SER A 277 -23.43 9.50 24.30
N HIS A 278 -23.10 9.82 23.05
CA HIS A 278 -23.21 11.18 22.53
C HIS A 278 -24.68 11.64 22.41
N LYS A 279 -25.63 10.74 22.19
CA LYS A 279 -27.05 11.02 21.93
C LYS A 279 -27.73 11.97 22.91
N PRO A 280 -27.68 11.76 24.25
CA PRO A 280 -28.24 12.72 25.19
C PRO A 280 -27.43 14.02 25.27
N HIS A 281 -26.11 13.94 25.06
CA HIS A 281 -25.20 15.08 25.19
C HIS A 281 -25.32 16.06 24.03
N LEU A 282 -25.45 15.58 22.80
CA LEU A 282 -25.62 16.41 21.60
C LEU A 282 -26.88 17.30 21.64
N LYS A 283 -27.84 17.01 22.52
CA LYS A 283 -29.05 17.83 22.72
C LYS A 283 -28.88 18.95 23.74
N VAL A 284 -27.83 18.91 24.55
CA VAL A 284 -27.62 19.82 25.68
C VAL A 284 -26.35 20.65 25.59
N VAL A 285 -25.40 20.29 24.70
CA VAL A 285 -24.20 21.09 24.45
C VAL A 285 -24.48 22.16 23.39
N ASP A 286 -24.14 23.41 23.70
CA ASP A 286 -24.46 24.56 22.84
C ASP A 286 -23.25 25.04 22.03
N LYS A 287 -22.03 24.89 22.56
CA LYS A 287 -20.75 25.29 21.93
C LYS A 287 -20.07 24.12 21.20
N GLY A 288 -20.79 23.02 21.00
CA GLY A 288 -20.32 21.86 20.26
C GLY A 288 -19.29 21.01 21.00
N CYS A 289 -18.50 20.24 20.24
CA CYS A 289 -17.60 19.19 20.76
C CYS A 289 -16.55 19.71 21.75
N ALA A 290 -16.14 20.98 21.60
CA ALA A 290 -15.11 21.61 22.41
C ALA A 290 -15.54 21.91 23.87
N GLU A 291 -16.82 21.69 24.21
CA GLU A 291 -17.25 21.75 25.62
C GLU A 291 -16.72 20.57 26.44
N CYS A 292 -16.46 19.42 25.79
CA CYS A 292 -15.91 18.23 26.45
C CYS A 292 -14.50 17.91 25.94
N HIS A 293 -14.26 17.98 24.63
CA HIS A 293 -12.98 17.59 24.05
C HIS A 293 -11.98 18.74 24.05
N ARG A 294 -10.78 18.47 24.58
CA ARG A 294 -9.65 19.40 24.56
C ARG A 294 -8.53 18.82 23.71
N TYR A 295 -8.00 19.62 22.80
CA TYR A 295 -6.85 19.23 22.00
C TYR A 295 -5.60 19.05 22.86
N ASN A 296 -4.77 18.11 22.45
CA ASN A 296 -3.44 17.88 22.95
C ASN A 296 -2.43 18.40 21.91
N GLU A 297 -2.06 19.67 22.01
CA GLU A 297 -1.16 20.32 21.03
C GLU A 297 0.24 19.70 21.00
N ASP A 298 0.62 18.96 22.04
CA ASP A 298 1.90 18.27 22.15
C ASP A 298 1.85 16.83 21.58
N ALA A 299 0.71 16.40 21.04
CA ALA A 299 0.56 15.07 20.46
C ALA A 299 1.39 14.93 19.18
N ALA A 300 2.10 13.81 19.07
CA ALA A 300 2.81 13.42 17.87
C ALA A 300 2.08 12.24 17.18
N TYR A 301 0.82 12.44 16.80
CA TYR A 301 -0.03 11.36 16.27
C TYR A 301 0.54 10.72 15.00
N ILE A 302 0.79 11.50 13.94
CA ILE A 302 1.31 10.96 12.67
C ILE A 302 2.68 10.27 12.85
N PRO A 303 3.67 10.83 13.58
CA PRO A 303 4.93 10.15 13.85
C PRO A 303 4.80 8.82 14.59
N ALA A 304 3.78 8.63 15.43
CA ALA A 304 3.59 7.40 16.19
C ALA A 304 3.35 6.19 15.28
N PHE A 305 2.46 6.33 14.28
CA PHE A 305 2.15 5.25 13.33
C PHE A 305 3.27 4.96 12.32
N LYS A 306 4.20 5.90 12.09
CA LYS A 306 5.30 5.71 11.12
C LYS A 306 6.46 4.86 11.66
N ARG A 307 6.52 4.60 12.97
CA ARG A 307 7.74 4.07 13.63
C ARG A 307 7.56 2.76 14.37
N SER A 308 6.36 2.45 14.85
CA SER A 308 6.15 1.31 15.75
C SER A 308 5.62 0.06 15.05
N PHE A 309 4.91 0.20 13.92
CA PHE A 309 4.03 -0.86 13.36
C PHE A 309 3.12 -1.48 14.44
N ASP A 310 2.88 -0.74 15.53
CA ASP A 310 2.16 -1.19 16.71
C ASP A 310 0.96 -0.24 16.89
N PRO A 311 -0.27 -0.73 16.65
CA PRO A 311 -1.48 0.09 16.73
C PRO A 311 -1.77 0.52 18.17
N ALA A 312 -1.21 -0.15 19.18
CA ALA A 312 -1.34 0.25 20.58
C ALA A 312 -0.43 1.44 20.93
N GLN A 313 0.58 1.74 20.11
CA GLN A 313 1.49 2.86 20.32
C GLN A 313 1.06 4.08 19.49
N PHE A 314 0.04 4.79 19.95
CA PHE A 314 -0.42 6.04 19.37
C PHE A 314 -0.41 7.19 20.38
N ALA A 315 -0.30 8.42 19.87
CA ALA A 315 -0.43 9.63 20.68
C ALA A 315 -1.75 10.33 20.33
N SER A 316 -2.76 10.25 21.21
CA SER A 316 -4.04 10.91 21.00
C SER A 316 -3.88 12.44 20.87
N GLU A 317 -4.45 13.00 19.81
CA GLU A 317 -4.61 14.44 19.59
C GLU A 317 -5.63 15.09 20.54
N PHE A 318 -6.31 14.28 21.36
CA PHE A 318 -7.20 14.74 22.42
C PHE A 318 -6.66 14.34 23.79
N LYS A 319 -6.78 15.25 24.76
CA LYS A 319 -6.54 14.92 26.16
C LYS A 319 -7.61 13.93 26.64
N PRO A 320 -7.25 12.96 27.50
CA PRO A 320 -8.23 12.07 28.09
C PRO A 320 -9.26 12.88 28.89
N LEU A 321 -10.52 12.45 28.82
CA LEU A 321 -11.59 13.01 29.65
C LEU A 321 -11.43 12.53 31.09
N GLU A 322 -11.54 13.45 32.04
CA GLU A 322 -11.44 13.16 33.47
C GLU A 322 -12.83 13.16 34.13
N ARG A 323 -12.90 12.64 35.35
CA ARG A 323 -14.16 12.62 36.11
C ARG A 323 -14.73 14.02 36.31
N GLU A 324 -13.84 14.99 36.47
CA GLU A 324 -14.14 16.41 36.70
C GLU A 324 -14.89 17.01 35.50
N ASP A 325 -14.58 16.57 34.27
CA ASP A 325 -15.30 16.98 33.06
C ASP A 325 -16.77 16.57 33.14
N CYS A 326 -17.03 15.32 33.52
CA CYS A 326 -18.38 14.80 33.70
C CYS A 326 -19.11 15.53 34.86
N ALA A 327 -18.43 15.73 35.99
CA ALA A 327 -19.02 16.30 37.20
C ALA A 327 -19.44 17.77 37.06
N SER A 328 -18.91 18.49 36.06
CA SER A 328 -19.30 19.88 35.75
C SER A 328 -20.80 20.02 35.38
N CYS A 329 -21.36 18.97 34.78
CA CYS A 329 -22.76 18.86 34.36
C CYS A 329 -23.54 17.80 35.16
N HIS A 330 -22.88 16.74 35.62
CA HIS A 330 -23.46 15.69 36.46
C HIS A 330 -23.29 15.99 37.95
N SER A 331 -24.24 16.77 38.48
CA SER A 331 -24.40 17.03 39.91
C SER A 331 -25.83 16.75 40.35
N ALA A 332 -26.07 16.66 41.66
CA ALA A 332 -27.41 16.51 42.21
C ALA A 332 -28.39 17.61 41.75
N ALA A 333 -27.89 18.81 41.44
CA ALA A 333 -28.70 19.95 41.01
C ALA A 333 -28.89 20.08 39.49
N LYS A 334 -28.22 19.24 38.69
CA LYS A 334 -28.24 19.30 37.21
C LYS A 334 -28.65 17.94 36.62
N ALA A 335 -27.75 17.24 35.94
CA ALA A 335 -28.04 15.99 35.24
C ALA A 335 -28.10 14.73 36.16
N GLY A 336 -28.05 14.91 37.48
CA GLY A 336 -27.94 13.83 38.46
C GLY A 336 -26.52 13.26 38.55
N ASN A 337 -26.20 12.64 39.68
CA ASN A 337 -24.87 12.12 40.03
C ASN A 337 -24.92 10.70 40.64
N GLU A 338 -25.96 9.93 40.33
CA GLU A 338 -26.11 8.56 40.79
C GLU A 338 -25.14 7.62 40.06
N CYS A 339 -24.50 6.70 40.79
CA CYS A 339 -23.43 5.84 40.27
C CYS A 339 -23.84 5.05 39.01
N ILE A 340 -25.08 4.55 38.97
CA ILE A 340 -25.64 3.74 37.88
C ILE A 340 -25.92 4.54 36.59
N LYS A 341 -25.78 5.87 36.61
CA LYS A 341 -25.91 6.67 35.39
C LYS A 341 -24.73 6.42 34.45
N CYS A 342 -23.52 6.39 35.01
CA CYS A 342 -22.29 6.19 34.25
C CYS A 342 -21.78 4.75 34.36
N HIS A 343 -21.96 4.07 35.50
CA HIS A 343 -21.38 2.75 35.73
C HIS A 343 -22.34 1.60 35.41
N ARG A 344 -21.83 0.59 34.68
CA ARG A 344 -22.49 -0.70 34.49
C ARG A 344 -22.04 -1.65 35.60
N TYR A 345 -22.99 -2.23 36.32
CA TYR A 345 -22.72 -3.33 37.24
C TYR A 345 -22.85 -4.67 36.51
N HIS A 346 -22.13 -5.70 36.97
CA HIS A 346 -22.10 -7.04 36.36
C HIS A 346 -21.65 -7.05 34.88
N VAL A 347 -20.60 -6.30 34.55
CA VAL A 347 -19.93 -6.40 33.25
C VAL A 347 -19.08 -7.68 33.20
N GLY A 348 -19.37 -8.59 32.27
CA GLY A 348 -18.65 -9.84 32.08
C GLY A 348 -19.56 -11.04 31.79
N GLU A 349 -18.96 -12.17 31.44
CA GLU A 349 -19.63 -13.48 31.43
C GLU A 349 -19.40 -14.13 32.79
N PHE A 350 -20.48 -14.58 33.43
CA PHE A 350 -20.43 -15.26 34.71
C PHE A 350 -20.94 -16.68 34.49
N GLU A 351 -20.14 -17.68 34.84
CA GLU A 351 -20.66 -19.04 34.96
C GLU A 351 -21.64 -19.10 36.14
N PRO A 352 -22.88 -19.59 35.94
CA PRO A 352 -23.82 -19.73 37.03
C PRO A 352 -23.32 -20.78 38.01
N VAL A 353 -23.05 -20.34 39.25
CA VAL A 353 -22.79 -21.27 40.37
C VAL A 353 -24.11 -21.97 40.70
N MET A 354 -24.26 -23.20 40.24
CA MET A 354 -25.36 -24.07 40.67
C MET A 354 -25.11 -24.44 42.15
N PRO A 355 -26.09 -24.25 43.06
CA PRO A 355 -25.93 -24.67 44.45
C PRO A 355 -25.72 -26.18 44.51
N GLU A 356 -24.73 -26.63 45.28
CA GLU A 356 -24.62 -28.04 45.65
C GLU A 356 -25.93 -28.48 46.30
N GLN A 357 -26.60 -29.45 45.69
CA GLN A 357 -27.78 -30.08 46.28
C GLN A 357 -27.32 -30.80 47.57
N GLN A 358 -27.67 -30.22 48.71
CA GLN A 358 -27.49 -30.85 50.03
C GLN A 358 -28.46 -32.01 50.23
#